data_AF-A0A5N4DWV5-F1
#
_entry.id   AF-A0A5N4DWV5-F1
#
_cell.length_a   1.000
_cell.length_b   1.000
_cell.length_c   1.000
_cell.angle_alpha   90.00
_cell.angle_beta   90.00
_cell.angle_gamma   90.00
#
_symmetry.space_group_name_H-M   'P 1'
#
loop_
_entity.id
_entity.type
_entity.pdbx_description
1 polymer ?
#
loop_
_entity_poly.entity_id
_entity_poly.type
_entity_poly.pdbx_seq_one_letter_code
_entity_poly.pdbx_strand_id
1 'polypeptide(L)'
;MGFGMTKCLDKQVTSAQERDKYSHYVAGLYVKKLGDVAKPEHADVALQCLNELIANTLHHIPDVITYLSRLRNQSVFNFCAIPQVMAIATLAACYNNQHVFRGVVKIRKGQAVTLMMDATNIPAIKAIIHQYMEETYHRIPGSDPCSGKTRQIISTIRTQNLPNCQLISRSH
;
A
#
# COMPACT_ATOMS: atom_id res chain seq x y z
N MET A 1 16.45 20.02 17.49
CA MET A 1 16.51 19.85 16.02
C MET A 1 15.12 19.42 15.55
N GLY A 2 14.25 20.34 15.12
CA GLY A 2 12.85 19.97 14.90
C GLY A 2 11.96 21.13 14.50
N PHE A 3 12.13 21.62 13.27
CA PHE A 3 11.18 22.58 12.67
C PHE A 3 10.95 22.36 11.15
N GLY A 4 11.63 21.38 10.53
CA GLY A 4 11.33 20.92 9.16
C GLY A 4 10.40 19.70 9.09
N MET A 5 10.06 19.10 10.24
CA MET A 5 9.52 17.74 10.37
C MET A 5 8.07 17.52 9.91
N THR A 6 7.25 18.57 9.80
CA THR A 6 5.83 18.48 9.41
C THR A 6 5.54 18.95 7.98
N LYS A 7 6.47 19.64 7.32
CA LYS A 7 6.19 20.28 6.02
C LYS A 7 6.06 19.32 4.83
N CYS A 8 6.48 18.06 4.97
CA CYS A 8 6.36 17.04 3.91
C CYS A 8 5.26 16.00 4.15
N LEU A 9 4.63 15.97 5.33
CA LEU A 9 3.50 15.06 5.60
C LEU A 9 2.17 15.68 5.16
N ASP A 10 2.06 17.01 5.20
CA ASP A 10 0.82 17.74 4.84
C ASP A 10 0.80 18.28 3.40
N LYS A 11 1.91 18.17 2.66
CA LYS A 11 1.99 18.62 1.26
C LYS A 11 1.77 17.44 0.32
N GLN A 12 0.80 17.56 -0.58
CA GLN A 12 0.68 16.66 -1.72
C GLN A 12 1.95 16.73 -2.56
N VAL A 13 2.63 15.59 -2.73
CA VAL A 13 3.82 15.45 -3.57
C VAL A 13 3.35 15.41 -5.03
N THR A 14 3.64 16.44 -5.82
CA THR A 14 3.10 16.60 -7.19
C THR A 14 4.15 16.39 -8.28
N SER A 15 5.44 16.42 -7.95
CA SER A 15 6.54 16.32 -8.92
C SER A 15 7.53 15.18 -8.63
N ALA A 16 8.30 14.76 -9.64
CA ALA A 16 9.33 13.74 -9.49
C ALA A 16 10.44 14.15 -8.51
N GLN A 17 10.86 15.42 -8.54
CA GLN A 17 11.84 15.96 -7.58
C GLN A 17 11.32 15.95 -6.15
N GLU A 18 10.02 16.21 -5.92
CA GLU A 18 9.43 16.10 -4.59
C GLU A 18 9.32 14.65 -4.11
N ARG A 19 9.10 13.68 -5.02
CA ARG A 19 9.13 12.24 -4.69
C ARG A 19 10.51 11.78 -4.27
N ASP A 20 11.55 12.13 -5.05
CA ASP A 20 12.93 11.81 -4.69
C ASP A 20 13.30 12.47 -3.37
N LYS A 21 12.90 13.74 -3.17
CA LYS A 21 13.11 14.44 -1.91
C LYS A 21 12.38 13.81 -0.74
N TYR A 22 11.16 13.32 -0.93
CA TYR A 22 10.40 12.60 0.10
C TYR A 22 11.06 11.26 0.44
N SER A 23 11.49 10.51 -0.58
CA SER A 23 12.19 9.23 -0.39
C SER A 23 13.53 9.41 0.32
N HIS A 24 14.31 10.43 -0.07
CA HIS A 24 15.52 10.85 0.63
C HIS A 24 15.25 11.36 2.04
N TYR A 25 14.13 12.04 2.26
CA TYR A 25 13.74 12.53 3.58
C TYR A 25 13.41 11.38 4.52
N VAL A 26 12.53 10.46 4.11
CA VAL A 26 12.15 9.31 4.92
C VAL A 26 13.39 8.43 5.15
N ALA A 27 14.12 8.06 4.10
CA ALA A 27 15.35 7.29 4.27
C ALA A 27 16.41 8.01 5.12
N GLY A 28 16.49 9.35 5.05
CA GLY A 28 17.38 10.18 5.87
C GLY A 28 17.08 10.14 7.37
N LEU A 29 15.88 9.73 7.78
CA LEU A 29 15.54 9.47 9.19
C LEU A 29 16.17 8.17 9.71
N TYR A 30 16.54 7.27 8.80
CA TYR A 30 17.00 5.92 9.10
C TYR A 30 18.49 5.75 8.77
N VAL A 31 18.98 6.30 7.65
CA VAL A 31 20.37 6.18 7.20
C VAL A 31 20.96 7.51 6.72
N LYS A 32 22.29 7.65 6.79
CA LYS A 32 23.00 8.88 6.36
C LYS A 32 23.04 9.06 4.84
N LYS A 33 23.07 7.96 4.07
CA LYS A 33 22.99 7.97 2.59
C LYS A 33 22.02 6.90 2.12
N LEU A 34 21.25 7.18 1.06
CA LEU A 34 20.26 6.23 0.53
C LEU A 34 20.87 4.89 0.08
N GLY A 35 22.11 4.90 -0.42
CA GLY A 35 22.83 3.66 -0.78
C GLY A 35 23.18 2.77 0.42
N ASP A 36 23.16 3.30 1.64
CA ASP A 36 23.46 2.53 2.85
C ASP A 36 22.30 1.60 3.25
N VAL A 37 21.07 1.85 2.76
CA VAL A 37 19.89 0.99 3.00
C VAL A 37 20.11 -0.44 2.48
N ALA A 38 20.94 -0.62 1.45
CA ALA A 38 21.25 -1.93 0.89
C ALA A 38 22.33 -2.71 1.67
N LYS A 39 23.02 -2.07 2.63
CA LYS A 39 24.10 -2.71 3.38
C LYS A 39 23.54 -3.61 4.48
N PRO A 40 24.12 -4.80 4.73
CA PRO A 40 23.66 -5.71 5.78
C PRO A 40 23.66 -5.07 7.18
N GLU A 41 24.61 -4.18 7.47
CA GLU A 41 24.75 -3.46 8.74
C GLU A 41 23.56 -2.53 9.06
N HIS A 42 22.74 -2.19 8.07
CA HIS A 42 21.56 -1.34 8.21
C HIS A 42 20.24 -2.08 7.94
N ALA A 43 20.26 -3.41 7.86
CA ALA A 43 19.10 -4.20 7.43
C ALA A 43 17.83 -3.94 8.25
N ASP A 44 17.94 -3.84 9.58
CA ASP A 44 16.79 -3.62 10.46
C ASP A 44 16.19 -2.23 10.26
N VAL A 45 17.06 -1.24 10.16
CA VAL A 45 16.72 0.18 9.98
C VAL A 45 16.14 0.43 8.59
N ALA A 46 16.68 -0.25 7.57
CA ALA A 46 16.12 -0.29 6.22
C ALA A 46 14.71 -0.88 6.20
N LEU A 47 14.49 -1.97 6.94
CA LEU A 47 13.18 -2.62 7.03
C LEU A 47 12.12 -1.72 7.69
N GLN A 48 12.50 -1.00 8.75
CA GLN A 48 11.63 0.00 9.38
C GLN A 48 11.26 1.13 8.40
N CYS A 49 12.24 1.65 7.66
CA CYS A 49 12.00 2.65 6.62
C CYS A 49 11.02 2.14 5.55
N LEU A 50 11.17 0.89 5.10
CA LEU A 50 10.27 0.26 4.13
C LEU A 50 8.85 0.12 4.69
N ASN A 51 8.71 -0.35 5.93
CA ASN A 51 7.42 -0.50 6.59
C ASN A 51 6.70 0.84 6.72
N GLU A 52 7.42 1.92 7.05
CA GLU A 52 6.83 3.27 7.12
C GLU A 52 6.37 3.77 5.74
N LEU A 53 7.18 3.58 4.69
CA LEU A 53 6.80 3.96 3.32
C LEU A 53 5.56 3.19 2.84
N ILE A 54 5.48 1.89 3.13
CA ILE A 54 4.31 1.08 2.81
C ILE A 54 3.11 1.56 3.62
N ALA A 55 3.24 1.75 4.93
CA ALA A 55 2.16 2.24 5.79
C ALA A 55 1.59 3.57 5.27
N ASN A 56 2.46 4.52 4.88
CA ASN A 56 2.05 5.77 4.26
C ASN A 56 1.29 5.54 2.94
N THR A 57 1.74 4.59 2.12
CA THR A 57 1.04 4.24 0.87
C THR A 57 -0.35 3.64 1.12
N LEU A 58 -0.54 2.85 2.18
CA LEU A 58 -1.84 2.26 2.52
C LEU A 58 -2.92 3.32 2.79
N HIS A 59 -2.55 4.55 3.18
CA HIS A 59 -3.50 5.65 3.36
C HIS A 59 -4.27 6.03 2.09
N HIS A 60 -3.78 5.66 0.91
CA HIS A 60 -4.47 5.93 -0.36
C HIS A 60 -5.53 4.89 -0.73
N ILE A 61 -5.53 3.71 -0.10
CA ILE A 61 -6.47 2.64 -0.44
C ILE A 61 -7.94 3.07 -0.30
N PRO A 62 -8.35 3.83 0.74
CA PRO A 62 -9.72 4.35 0.82
C PRO A 62 -10.15 5.22 -0.36
N ASP A 63 -9.23 6.04 -0.89
CA ASP A 63 -9.48 6.88 -2.06
C ASP A 63 -9.55 6.04 -3.33
N VAL A 64 -8.72 5.00 -3.46
CA VAL A 64 -8.78 4.03 -4.57
C VAL A 64 -10.14 3.34 -4.60
N ILE A 65 -10.64 2.84 -3.47
CA ILE A 65 -11.98 2.22 -3.38
C ILE A 65 -13.06 3.22 -3.80
N THR A 66 -12.96 4.46 -3.31
CA THR A 66 -13.90 5.54 -3.63
C THR A 66 -13.88 5.86 -5.12
N TYR A 67 -12.70 6.00 -5.71
CA TYR A 67 -12.51 6.26 -7.14
C TYR A 67 -13.11 5.14 -8.00
N LEU A 68 -12.73 3.88 -7.74
CA LEU A 68 -13.22 2.73 -8.50
C LEU A 68 -14.75 2.62 -8.39
N SER A 69 -15.34 2.95 -7.24
CA SER A 69 -16.80 2.86 -7.03
C SER A 69 -17.62 3.81 -7.90
N ARG A 70 -16.98 4.86 -8.45
CA ARG A 70 -17.61 5.85 -9.32
C ARG A 70 -17.55 5.47 -10.80
N LEU A 71 -16.71 4.49 -11.19
CA LEU A 71 -16.56 4.06 -12.57
C LEU A 71 -17.77 3.23 -13.00
N ARG A 72 -18.44 3.64 -14.08
CA ARG A 72 -19.66 2.98 -14.60
C ARG A 72 -19.39 2.11 -15.82
N ASN A 73 -18.37 2.42 -16.61
CA ASN A 73 -18.01 1.63 -17.79
C ASN A 73 -17.11 0.46 -17.37
N GLN A 74 -17.52 -0.77 -17.69
CA GLN A 74 -16.81 -1.99 -17.27
C GLN A 74 -15.37 -2.06 -17.79
N SER A 75 -15.13 -1.63 -19.03
CA SER A 75 -13.79 -1.68 -19.61
C SER A 75 -12.85 -0.68 -18.93
N VAL A 76 -13.36 0.53 -18.65
CA VAL A 76 -12.63 1.55 -17.87
C VAL A 76 -12.41 1.08 -16.43
N PHE A 77 -13.42 0.45 -15.82
CA PHE A 77 -13.29 -0.14 -14.49
C PHE A 77 -12.17 -1.17 -14.46
N ASN A 78 -12.18 -2.16 -15.36
CA ASN A 78 -11.16 -3.20 -15.41
C ASN A 78 -9.77 -2.61 -15.64
N PHE A 79 -9.65 -1.67 -16.58
CA PHE A 79 -8.40 -0.97 -16.86
C PHE A 79 -7.82 -0.25 -15.63
N CYS A 80 -8.68 0.38 -14.84
CA CYS A 80 -8.26 1.06 -13.62
C CYS A 80 -8.06 0.10 -12.44
N ALA A 81 -8.89 -0.94 -12.29
CA ALA A 81 -8.93 -1.79 -11.10
C ALA A 81 -7.80 -2.82 -11.08
N ILE A 82 -7.46 -3.41 -12.23
CA ILE A 82 -6.40 -4.42 -12.36
C ILE A 82 -5.04 -3.89 -11.86
N PRO A 83 -4.54 -2.72 -12.29
CA PRO A 83 -3.29 -2.17 -11.76
C PRO A 83 -3.32 -1.93 -10.26
N GLN A 84 -4.48 -1.55 -9.70
CA GLN A 84 -4.62 -1.23 -8.28
C GLN A 84 -4.52 -2.49 -7.41
N VAL A 85 -5.21 -3.58 -7.77
CA VAL A 85 -5.09 -4.84 -7.00
C VAL A 85 -3.70 -5.45 -7.11
N MET A 86 -3.04 -5.28 -8.26
CA MET A 86 -1.66 -5.73 -8.49
C MET A 86 -0.67 -4.94 -7.64
N ALA A 87 -0.87 -3.63 -7.53
CA ALA A 87 -0.08 -2.77 -6.65
C ALA A 87 -0.25 -3.17 -5.18
N ILE A 88 -1.48 -3.41 -4.73
CA ILE A 88 -1.76 -3.81 -3.34
C ILE A 88 -1.16 -5.18 -3.02
N ALA A 89 -1.25 -6.16 -3.94
CA ALA A 89 -0.57 -7.44 -3.81
C ALA A 89 0.95 -7.29 -3.71
N THR A 90 1.52 -6.36 -4.47
CA THR A 90 2.97 -6.06 -4.44
C THR A 90 3.37 -5.39 -3.12
N LEU A 91 2.58 -4.44 -2.61
CA LEU A 91 2.80 -3.82 -1.31
C LEU A 91 2.81 -4.86 -0.19
N ALA A 92 1.86 -5.79 -0.21
CA ALA A 92 1.86 -6.94 0.70
C ALA A 92 3.16 -7.74 0.54
N ALA A 93 3.52 -8.18 -0.66
CA ALA A 93 4.76 -8.94 -0.89
C ALA A 93 6.04 -8.23 -0.40
N CYS A 94 6.08 -6.90 -0.46
CA CYS A 94 7.20 -6.07 0.02
C CYS A 94 7.18 -5.82 1.53
N TYR A 95 6.03 -5.87 2.20
CA TYR A 95 5.92 -5.51 3.61
C TYR A 95 6.75 -6.42 4.50
N ASN A 96 7.56 -5.81 5.38
CA ASN A 96 8.48 -6.49 6.27
C ASN A 96 9.38 -7.54 5.57
N ASN A 97 9.81 -7.25 4.33
CA ASN A 97 10.58 -8.16 3.50
C ASN A 97 11.98 -7.63 3.14
N GLN A 98 13.03 -8.23 3.71
CA GLN A 98 14.42 -7.84 3.43
C GLN A 98 14.86 -8.09 1.97
N HIS A 99 14.17 -8.95 1.22
CA HIS A 99 14.50 -9.21 -0.18
C HIS A 99 14.33 -7.99 -1.07
N VAL A 100 13.53 -7.00 -0.66
CA VAL A 100 13.38 -5.72 -1.37
C VAL A 100 14.73 -5.01 -1.57
N PHE A 101 15.67 -5.18 -0.65
CA PHE A 101 16.99 -4.53 -0.71
C PHE A 101 18.06 -5.35 -1.44
N ARG A 102 17.78 -6.63 -1.70
CA ARG A 102 18.77 -7.57 -2.27
C ARG A 102 18.42 -8.02 -3.68
N GLY A 103 17.22 -7.70 -4.16
CA GLY A 103 16.73 -8.13 -5.45
C GLY A 103 15.34 -7.60 -5.75
N VAL A 104 14.69 -8.25 -6.72
CA VAL A 104 13.41 -7.78 -7.24
C VAL A 104 12.28 -8.62 -6.67
N VAL A 105 11.44 -8.00 -5.84
CA VAL A 105 10.20 -8.62 -5.34
C VAL A 105 9.10 -8.42 -6.38
N LYS A 106 8.54 -9.53 -6.85
CA LYS A 106 7.46 -9.56 -7.85
C LYS A 106 6.43 -10.62 -7.47
N ILE A 107 5.16 -10.31 -7.72
CA ILE A 107 4.09 -11.31 -7.70
C ILE A 107 4.27 -12.32 -8.84
N ARG A 108 3.88 -13.58 -8.61
CA ARG A 108 4.03 -14.64 -9.61
C ARG A 108 3.04 -14.44 -10.76
N LYS A 109 3.40 -14.88 -11.98
CA LYS A 109 2.53 -14.76 -13.17
C LYS A 109 1.14 -15.37 -12.97
N GLY A 110 1.05 -16.54 -12.31
CA GLY A 110 -0.24 -17.17 -12.00
C GLY A 110 -1.12 -16.30 -11.10
N GLN A 111 -0.53 -15.74 -10.03
CA GLN A 111 -1.22 -14.81 -9.13
C GLN A 111 -1.68 -13.55 -9.86
N ALA A 112 -0.85 -13.02 -10.77
CA ALA A 112 -1.22 -11.89 -11.61
C ALA A 112 -2.45 -12.18 -12.48
N VAL A 113 -2.50 -13.36 -13.12
CA VAL A 113 -3.65 -13.78 -13.94
C VAL A 113 -4.91 -13.91 -13.09
N THR A 114 -4.83 -14.53 -11.90
CA THR A 114 -5.96 -14.62 -10.98
C THR A 114 -6.48 -13.23 -10.61
N LEU A 115 -5.60 -12.30 -10.23
CA LEU A 115 -5.99 -10.93 -9.91
C LEU A 115 -6.66 -10.22 -11.09
N MET A 116 -6.17 -10.43 -12.30
CA MET A 116 -6.77 -9.87 -13.51
C MET A 116 -8.19 -10.41 -13.77
N MET A 117 -8.42 -11.69 -13.50
CA MET A 117 -9.73 -12.34 -13.68
C MET A 117 -10.73 -11.95 -12.59
N ASP A 118 -10.28 -11.79 -11.35
CA ASP A 118 -11.15 -11.55 -10.20
C ASP A 118 -11.52 -10.06 -10.04
N ALA A 119 -10.68 -9.13 -10.53
CA ALA A 119 -10.83 -7.68 -10.37
C ALA A 119 -11.91 -7.04 -11.27
N THR A 120 -13.15 -7.53 -11.18
CA THR A 120 -14.24 -7.19 -12.12
C THR A 120 -15.35 -6.33 -11.53
N ASN A 121 -15.44 -6.19 -10.22
CA ASN A 121 -16.47 -5.38 -9.56
C ASN A 121 -16.04 -4.95 -8.15
N ILE A 122 -16.71 -3.94 -7.58
CA ILE A 122 -16.31 -3.37 -6.28
C ILE A 122 -16.28 -4.40 -5.13
N PRO A 123 -17.29 -5.27 -4.94
CA PRO A 123 -17.22 -6.33 -3.95
C PRO A 123 -15.97 -7.21 -4.09
N ALA A 124 -15.66 -7.65 -5.31
CA ALA A 124 -14.46 -8.46 -5.57
C ALA A 124 -13.16 -7.68 -5.27
N ILE A 125 -13.06 -6.41 -5.67
CA ILE A 125 -11.91 -5.56 -5.34
C ILE A 125 -11.76 -5.44 -3.82
N LYS A 126 -12.85 -5.18 -3.09
CA LYS A 126 -12.80 -5.09 -1.63
C LYS A 126 -12.34 -6.39 -0.98
N ALA A 127 -12.80 -7.55 -1.47
CA ALA A 127 -12.38 -8.85 -0.97
C ALA A 127 -10.87 -9.08 -1.17
N ILE A 128 -10.36 -8.77 -2.38
CA ILE A 128 -8.93 -8.86 -2.68
C ILE A 128 -8.12 -7.92 -1.77
N ILE A 129 -8.56 -6.68 -1.60
CA ILE A 129 -7.91 -5.71 -0.72
C ILE A 129 -7.88 -6.24 0.72
N HIS A 130 -9.02 -6.69 1.25
CA HIS A 130 -9.11 -7.26 2.59
C HIS A 130 -8.14 -8.42 2.79
N GLN A 131 -8.06 -9.35 1.83
CA GLN A 131 -7.13 -10.49 1.91
C GLN A 131 -5.67 -10.03 2.04
N TYR A 132 -5.21 -9.09 1.22
CA TYR A 132 -3.83 -8.58 1.31
C TYR A 132 -3.60 -7.70 2.54
N MET A 133 -4.62 -7.00 3.02
CA MET A 133 -4.54 -6.27 4.28
C MET A 133 -4.43 -7.21 5.48
N GLU A 134 -5.10 -8.36 5.48
CA GLU A 134 -4.89 -9.42 6.49
C GLU A 134 -3.47 -9.99 6.43
N GLU A 135 -2.99 -10.32 5.22
CA GLU A 135 -1.62 -10.83 5.04
C GLU A 135 -0.56 -9.83 5.54
N THR A 136 -0.79 -8.54 5.32
CA THR A 136 0.07 -7.46 5.82
C THR A 136 -0.03 -7.36 7.34
N TYR A 137 -1.25 -7.40 7.89
CA TYR A 137 -1.51 -7.28 9.33
C TYR A 137 -0.81 -8.38 10.16
N HIS A 138 -0.84 -9.62 9.67
CA HIS A 138 -0.18 -10.75 10.33
C HIS A 138 1.36 -10.67 10.29
N ARG A 139 1.93 -9.87 9.38
CA ARG A 139 3.38 -9.67 9.26
C ARG A 139 3.91 -8.45 10.01
N ILE A 140 3.06 -7.69 10.70
CA ILE A 140 3.46 -6.52 11.48
C ILE A 140 4.32 -6.96 12.68
N PRO A 141 5.61 -6.60 12.74
CA PRO A 141 6.46 -6.89 13.90
C PRO A 141 5.98 -6.10 15.12
N GLY A 142 5.99 -6.72 16.30
CA GLY A 142 5.71 -6.01 17.56
C GLY A 142 6.77 -4.97 17.92
N SER A 143 8.01 -5.15 17.43
CA SER A 143 9.14 -4.24 17.63
C SER A 143 9.20 -3.10 16.61
N ASP A 144 8.34 -3.09 15.59
CA ASP A 144 8.39 -2.09 14.53
C ASP A 144 7.80 -0.75 15.02
N PRO A 145 8.51 0.39 14.88
CA PRO A 145 8.05 1.69 15.36
C PRO A 145 6.75 2.18 14.71
N CYS A 146 6.45 1.74 13.47
CA CYS A 146 5.26 2.13 12.73
C CYS A 146 4.11 1.10 12.84
N SER A 147 4.29 0.03 13.62
CA SER A 147 3.30 -1.04 13.81
C SER A 147 1.91 -0.52 14.21
N GLY A 148 1.83 0.42 15.16
CA GLY A 148 0.57 1.03 15.59
C GLY A 148 -0.15 1.77 14.47
N LYS A 149 0.57 2.61 13.72
CA LYS A 149 0.03 3.34 12.55
C LYS A 149 -0.46 2.37 11.47
N THR A 150 0.33 1.33 11.19
CA THR A 150 -0.01 0.30 10.19
C THR A 150 -1.29 -0.45 10.58
N ARG A 151 -1.42 -0.87 11.85
CA ARG A 151 -2.65 -1.52 12.35
C ARG A 151 -3.86 -0.60 12.25
N GLN A 152 -3.68 0.68 12.57
CA GLN A 152 -4.75 1.67 12.50
C GLN A 152 -5.26 1.84 11.07
N ILE A 153 -4.37 2.09 10.08
CA ILE A 153 -4.81 2.29 8.69
C ILE A 153 -5.46 1.04 8.10
N ILE A 154 -4.91 -0.16 8.40
CA ILE A 154 -5.53 -1.42 8.00
C ILE A 154 -6.95 -1.55 8.59
N SER A 155 -7.13 -1.19 9.86
CA SER A 155 -8.46 -1.22 10.51
C SER A 155 -9.44 -0.25 9.86
N THR A 156 -8.98 0.94 9.45
CA THR A 156 -9.79 1.90 8.68
C THR A 156 -10.21 1.34 7.32
N ILE A 157 -9.27 0.73 6.57
CA ILE A 157 -9.57 0.11 5.27
C ILE A 157 -10.63 -1.00 5.44
N ARG A 158 -10.53 -1.79 6.51
CA ARG A 158 -11.47 -2.90 6.77
C ARG A 158 -12.89 -2.42 7.04
N THR A 159 -13.03 -1.35 7.81
CA THR A 159 -14.32 -0.83 8.29
C THR A 159 -15.00 0.11 7.29
N GLN A 160 -14.35 0.42 6.17
CA GLN A 160 -14.89 1.30 5.15
C GLN A 160 -16.10 0.68 4.40
N ASN A 161 -17.27 0.86 5.00
CA ASN A 161 -18.55 0.68 4.34
C ASN A 161 -18.80 1.86 3.39
N LEU A 162 -19.13 1.56 2.13
CA LEU A 162 -19.55 2.60 1.19
C LEU A 162 -20.98 3.02 1.56
N PRO A 163 -21.30 4.33 1.65
CA PRO A 163 -22.68 4.75 1.75
C PRO A 163 -23.45 4.31 0.50
N ASN A 164 -24.50 3.51 0.71
CA ASN A 164 -25.54 3.08 -0.24
C ASN A 164 -25.12 2.77 -1.68
N CYS A 165 -24.72 1.51 -1.92
CA CYS A 165 -25.15 0.83 -3.14
C CYS A 165 -26.30 -0.09 -2.73
N GLN A 166 -27.52 0.23 -3.15
CA GLN A 166 -28.70 -0.61 -2.90
C GLN A 166 -28.37 -2.05 -3.29
N LEU A 167 -28.44 -2.95 -2.31
CA LEU A 167 -28.58 -4.38 -2.57
C LEU A 167 -29.85 -4.54 -3.41
N ILE A 168 -29.69 -4.75 -4.71
CA ILE A 168 -30.78 -5.35 -5.48
C ILE A 168 -30.91 -6.77 -4.94
N SER A 169 -31.91 -6.95 -4.07
CA SER A 169 -32.40 -8.25 -3.67
C SER A 169 -32.68 -9.04 -4.94
N ARG A 170 -31.91 -10.10 -5.19
CA ARG A 170 -32.30 -11.13 -6.14
C ARG A 170 -33.26 -12.05 -5.39
N SER A 171 -34.54 -11.79 -5.54
CA SER A 171 -35.57 -12.81 -5.40
C SER A 171 -35.32 -13.88 -6.45
N HIS A 172 -35.05 -15.10 -5.99
CA HIS A 172 -35.24 -16.32 -6.75
C HIS A 172 -36.03 -17.29 -5.87
#